data_AF-A0ABD3CAB0-F1
#
_entry.id   AF-A0ABD3CAB0-F1
#
_cell.length_a   1.000
_cell.length_b   1.000
_cell.length_c   1.000
_cell.angle_alpha   90.00
_cell.angle_beta   90.00
_cell.angle_gamma   90.00
#
_symmetry.space_group_name_H-M   'P 1'
#
loop_
_entity.id
_entity.type
_entity.pdbx_description
1 polymer ?
#
loop_
_entity_poly.entity_id
_entity_poly.type
_entity_poly.pdbx_seq_one_letter_code
_entity_poly.pdbx_strand_id
1 'polypeptide(L)'
;MNLRRRKRGYQGNCVTKRSLDSFLVIGESYHKLRKFSKAFKWFQKGWETYREIGSLEGQALAKINIGEVLYFSGDWAGALDAFQKGHKQVPSL
;
A
#
# COMPACT_ATOMS: atom_id res chain seq x y z
N MET A 1 -23.53 -15.69 30.91
CA MET A 1 -22.19 -15.11 30.66
C MET A 1 -21.99 -15.05 29.14
N ASN A 2 -22.45 -13.98 28.49
CA ASN A 2 -21.64 -12.81 28.07
C ASN A 2 -20.35 -13.22 27.34
N LEU A 3 -20.07 -12.83 26.10
CA LEU A 3 -20.74 -12.01 25.10
C LEU A 3 -20.00 -12.32 23.78
N ARG A 4 -20.75 -12.37 22.68
CA ARG A 4 -20.28 -12.62 21.31
C ARG A 4 -19.00 -11.83 21.02
N ARG A 5 -17.96 -12.52 20.53
CA ARG A 5 -16.77 -11.93 19.90
C ARG A 5 -17.24 -11.01 18.78
N ARG A 6 -17.43 -9.72 19.09
CA ARG A 6 -17.72 -8.69 18.10
C ARG A 6 -16.53 -8.64 17.17
N LYS A 7 -16.71 -9.17 15.95
CA LYS A 7 -15.91 -8.78 14.78
C LYS A 7 -15.80 -7.27 14.86
N ARG A 8 -14.57 -6.75 15.01
CA ARG A 8 -14.29 -5.31 15.01
C ARG A 8 -14.75 -4.81 13.65
N GLY A 9 -15.99 -4.34 13.60
CA GLY A 9 -16.54 -3.66 12.45
C GLY A 9 -15.66 -2.43 12.20
N TYR A 10 -15.16 -2.35 10.97
CA TYR A 10 -14.77 -1.13 10.28
C TYR A 10 -15.09 0.16 11.05
N GLN A 11 -14.14 0.60 11.89
CA GLN A 11 -14.02 2.00 12.23
C GLN A 11 -12.85 2.52 11.41
N GLY A 12 -13.18 3.01 10.21
CA GLY A 12 -12.28 3.85 9.44
C GLY A 12 -12.03 5.12 10.22
N ASN A 13 -11.01 5.12 11.07
CA ASN A 13 -10.52 6.35 11.67
C ASN A 13 -9.93 7.21 10.55
N CYS A 14 -10.41 8.45 10.42
CA CYS A 14 -9.84 9.46 9.53
C CYS A 14 -8.34 9.70 9.78
N VAL A 15 -7.86 9.40 11.00
CA VAL A 15 -6.44 9.46 11.38
C VAL A 15 -5.59 8.39 10.67
N THR A 16 -6.09 7.16 10.52
CA THR A 16 -5.36 6.12 9.76
C THR A 16 -5.33 6.47 8.28
N LYS A 17 -6.42 7.00 7.72
CA LYS A 17 -6.46 7.49 6.32
C LYS A 17 -5.52 8.68 6.07
N ARG A 18 -5.46 9.67 6.96
CA ARG A 18 -4.51 10.79 6.85
C ARG A 18 -3.04 10.34 6.95
N SER A 19 -2.76 9.32 7.76
CA SER A 19 -1.41 8.76 7.88
C SER A 19 -0.99 7.99 6.62
N LEU A 20 -1.95 7.36 5.94
CA LEU A 20 -1.77 6.61 4.70
C LEU A 20 -1.35 7.49 3.53
N ASP A 21 -2.03 8.61 3.31
CA ASP A 21 -1.68 9.56 2.25
C ASP A 21 -0.28 10.15 2.48
N SER A 22 0.10 10.36 3.75
CA SER A 22 1.45 10.81 4.11
C SER A 22 2.54 9.79 3.72
N PHE A 23 2.31 8.48 3.92
CA PHE A 23 3.28 7.46 3.52
C PHE A 23 3.50 7.41 2.00
N LEU A 24 2.43 7.62 1.21
CA LEU A 24 2.55 7.68 -0.24
C LEU A 24 3.36 8.90 -0.68
N VAL A 25 3.07 10.09 -0.14
CA VAL A 25 3.80 11.33 -0.47
C VAL A 25 5.28 11.23 -0.09
N ILE A 26 5.59 10.66 1.09
CA ILE A 26 6.98 10.45 1.51
C ILE A 26 7.67 9.44 0.57
N GLY A 27 6.99 8.34 0.23
CA GLY A 27 7.49 7.34 -0.70
C GLY A 27 7.79 7.94 -2.08
N GLU A 28 6.87 8.73 -2.62
CA GLU A 28 7.01 9.41 -3.91
C GLU A 28 8.15 10.43 -3.88
N SER A 29 8.31 11.17 -2.78
CA SER A 29 9.42 12.10 -2.60
C SER A 29 10.76 11.37 -2.64
N TYR A 30 10.89 10.24 -1.95
CA TYR A 30 12.10 9.41 -2.04
C TYR A 30 12.31 8.79 -3.42
N HIS A 31 11.22 8.43 -4.10
CA HIS A 31 11.27 7.90 -5.47
C HIS A 31 11.83 8.94 -6.45
N LYS A 32 11.33 10.18 -6.40
CA LYS A 32 11.84 11.31 -7.19
C LYS A 32 13.30 11.63 -6.89
N LEU A 33 13.75 11.42 -5.65
CA LEU A 33 15.16 11.54 -5.25
C LEU A 33 16.02 10.32 -5.64
N ARG A 34 15.48 9.34 -6.37
CA ARG A 34 16.11 8.06 -6.72
C ARG A 34 16.61 7.25 -5.52
N LYS A 35 16.04 7.50 -4.33
CA LYS A 35 16.33 6.75 -3.09
C LYS A 35 15.38 5.55 -2.98
N PHE A 36 15.48 4.62 -3.92
CA PHE A 36 14.54 3.52 -4.13
C PHE A 36 14.30 2.66 -2.87
N SER A 37 15.36 2.28 -2.15
CA SER A 37 15.20 1.49 -0.91
C SER A 37 14.40 2.21 0.18
N LYS A 38 14.46 3.55 0.22
CA LYS A 38 13.65 4.35 1.16
C LYS A 38 12.21 4.46 0.66
N ALA A 39 12.01 4.73 -0.62
CA ALA A 39 10.69 4.78 -1.24
C ALA A 39 9.92 3.46 -1.01
N PHE A 40 10.58 2.32 -1.26
CA PHE A 40 10.02 0.99 -1.04
C PHE A 40 9.53 0.79 0.41
N LYS A 41 10.34 1.16 1.40
CA LYS A 41 9.97 1.03 2.82
C LYS A 41 8.69 1.80 3.16
N TRP A 42 8.54 3.01 2.63
CA TRP A 42 7.35 3.83 2.89
C TRP A 42 6.11 3.30 2.17
N PHE A 43 6.24 2.87 0.92
CA PHE A 43 5.13 2.26 0.19
C PHE A 43 4.71 0.92 0.81
N GLN A 44 5.65 0.10 1.30
CA GLN A 44 5.33 -1.14 2.01
C GLN A 44 4.57 -0.86 3.31
N LYS A 45 4.99 0.13 4.09
CA LYS A 45 4.27 0.54 5.31
C LYS A 45 2.85 1.03 5.01
N GLY A 46 2.67 1.79 3.93
CA GLY A 46 1.36 2.19 3.42
C GLY A 46 0.50 0.97 3.05
N TRP A 47 1.07 0.01 2.34
CA TRP A 47 0.37 -1.23 1.96
C TRP A 47 -0.09 -2.05 3.18
N GLU A 48 0.76 -2.24 4.18
CA GLU A 48 0.42 -2.96 5.43
C GLU A 48 -0.73 -2.25 6.15
N THR A 49 -0.69 -0.92 6.22
CA THR A 49 -1.75 -0.13 6.84
C THR A 49 -3.07 -0.25 6.04
N TYR A 50 -3.03 -0.17 4.71
CA TYR A 50 -4.22 -0.35 3.87
C TYR A 50 -4.81 -1.76 4.00
N ARG A 51 -3.95 -2.78 4.18
CA ARG A 51 -4.35 -4.16 4.45
C ARG A 51 -5.03 -4.30 5.81
N GLU A 52 -4.50 -3.66 6.85
CA GLU A 52 -5.09 -3.69 8.20
C GLU A 52 -6.49 -3.06 8.24
N ILE A 53 -6.70 -1.97 7.50
CA ILE A 53 -8.02 -1.32 7.41
C ILE A 53 -8.93 -1.91 6.32
N GLY A 54 -8.48 -2.94 5.60
CA GLY A 54 -9.25 -3.63 4.55
C GLY A 54 -9.48 -2.83 3.27
N SER A 55 -8.75 -1.72 3.03
CA SER A 55 -8.91 -0.93 1.80
C SER A 55 -8.24 -1.63 0.62
N LEU A 56 -9.04 -2.21 -0.29
CA LEU A 56 -8.52 -2.86 -1.50
C LEU A 56 -7.91 -1.85 -2.48
N GLU A 57 -8.56 -0.70 -2.66
CA GLU A 57 -8.05 0.39 -3.51
C GLU A 57 -6.68 0.90 -3.03
N GLY A 58 -6.53 1.13 -1.72
CA GLY A 58 -5.27 1.57 -1.15
C GLY A 58 -4.17 0.51 -1.25
N GLN A 59 -4.52 -0.77 -1.07
CA GLN A 59 -3.58 -1.86 -1.29
C GLN A 59 -3.11 -1.93 -2.75
N ALA A 60 -4.03 -1.76 -3.71
CA ALA A 60 -3.71 -1.72 -5.14
C ALA A 60 -2.78 -0.55 -5.47
N LEU A 61 -3.11 0.66 -4.99
CA LEU A 61 -2.30 1.87 -5.19
C LEU A 61 -0.88 1.72 -4.61
N ALA A 62 -0.76 1.20 -3.38
CA ALA A 62 0.54 0.97 -2.77
C ALA A 62 1.35 -0.09 -3.54
N LYS A 63 0.70 -1.13 -4.10
CA LYS A 63 1.38 -2.14 -4.94
C LYS A 63 1.87 -1.58 -6.27
N ILE A 64 1.10 -0.70 -6.91
CA ILE A 64 1.54 0.00 -8.12
C ILE A 64 2.80 0.83 -7.83
N ASN A 65 2.79 1.63 -6.77
CA ASN A 65 3.94 2.43 -6.36
C ASN A 65 5.18 1.57 -6.00
N ILE A 66 4.98 0.42 -5.36
CA ILE A 66 6.07 -0.54 -5.13
C ILE A 66 6.62 -1.07 -6.46
N GLY A 67 5.75 -1.42 -7.41
CA GLY A 67 6.13 -1.89 -8.74
C GLY A 67 6.98 -0.86 -9.49
N GLU A 68 6.61 0.42 -9.45
CA GLU A 68 7.39 1.50 -10.04
C GLU A 68 8.79 1.60 -9.41
N VAL A 69 8.87 1.60 -8.09
CA VAL A 69 10.18 1.65 -7.40
C VAL A 69 11.07 0.48 -7.78
N LEU A 70 10.51 -0.73 -7.86
CA LEU A 70 11.25 -1.93 -8.26
C LEU A 70 11.73 -1.82 -9.71
N TYR A 71 10.85 -1.36 -10.62
CA TYR A 71 11.17 -1.08 -12.01
C TYR A 71 12.37 -0.12 -12.11
N PHE A 72 12.31 1.05 -11.48
CA PHE A 72 13.42 2.01 -11.54
C PHE A 72 14.69 1.56 -10.81
N SER A 73 14.59 0.58 -9.91
CA SER A 73 15.74 -0.04 -9.25
C SER A 73 16.36 -1.20 -10.04
N GLY A 74 15.75 -1.63 -11.15
CA GLY A 74 16.22 -2.72 -12.00
C GLY A 74 15.70 -4.11 -11.62
N ASP A 75 14.85 -4.23 -10.60
CA ASP A 75 14.17 -5.48 -10.25
C ASP A 75 12.87 -5.62 -11.05
N TRP A 76 13.02 -5.98 -12.32
CA TRP A 76 11.90 -6.11 -13.26
C TRP A 76 10.95 -7.26 -12.90
N ALA A 77 11.49 -8.35 -12.35
CA ALA A 77 10.69 -9.50 -11.93
C ALA A 77 9.81 -9.16 -10.73
N GLY A 78 10.38 -8.48 -9.72
CA GLY A 78 9.64 -7.97 -8.58
C GLY A 78 8.62 -6.89 -8.99
N ALA A 79 8.96 -6.02 -9.93
CA ALA A 79 8.04 -5.03 -10.47
C ALA A 79 6.80 -5.66 -11.11
N LEU A 80 7.00 -6.67 -11.95
CA LEU A 80 5.90 -7.41 -12.60
C LEU A 80 4.97 -8.06 -11.58
N ASP A 81 5.53 -8.74 -10.58
CA ASP A 81 4.73 -9.35 -9.49
C ASP A 81 3.93 -8.29 -8.71
N ALA A 82 4.55 -7.15 -8.40
CA ALA A 82 3.90 -6.05 -7.70
C ALA A 82 2.75 -5.46 -8.52
N PHE A 83 2.95 -5.19 -9.82
CA PHE A 83 1.89 -4.68 -10.70
C PHE A 83 0.73 -5.68 -10.86
N GLN A 84 1.03 -6.97 -11.02
CA GLN A 84 0.00 -8.01 -11.09
C GLN A 84 -0.83 -8.09 -9.81
N LYS A 85 -0.17 -8.01 -8.64
CA LYS A 85 -0.88 -7.98 -7.35
C LYS A 85 -1.72 -6.73 -7.18
N GLY A 86 -1.24 -5.56 -7.63
CA GLY A 86 -2.02 -4.33 -7.63
C GLY A 86 -3.26 -4.42 -8.51
N HIS A 87 -3.12 -4.95 -9.73
CA HIS A 87 -4.24 -5.11 -10.66
C HIS A 87 -5.29 -6.11 -10.18
N LYS A 88 -4.87 -7.28 -9.66
CA LYS A 88 -5.77 -8.32 -9.13
C LYS A 88 -6.65 -7.84 -7.97
N GLN A 89 -6.22 -6.81 -7.23
CA GLN A 89 -6.95 -6.29 -6.07
C GLN A 89 -8.04 -5.29 -6.44
N VAL A 90 -8.04 -4.78 -7.68
CA VAL A 90 -9.14 -3.97 -8.21
C VAL A 90 -10.13 -4.93 -8.86
N PRO A 91 -11.32 -5.17 -8.28
CA PRO A 91 -12.33 -5.96 -8.95
C PRO A 91 -12.67 -5.30 -10.28
N SER A 92 -12.53 -6.06 -11.38
CA SER A 92 -13.05 -5.67 -12.69
C SER A 92 -14.55 -5.41 -12.57
N LEU A 93 -14.99 -4.20 -12.94
CA LEU A 93 -16.39 -3.78 -12.99
C LEU A 93 -17.21 -4.66 -13.95
#